data_AF-A0A524NQB5-F1
#
_entry.id   AF-A0A524NQB5-F1
#
_cell.length_a   1.000
_cell.length_b   1.000
_cell.length_c   1.000
_cell.angle_alpha   90.00
_cell.angle_beta   90.00
_cell.angle_gamma   90.00
#
_symmetry.space_group_name_H-M   'P 1'
#
loop_
_entity.id
_entity.type
_entity.pdbx_description
1 polymer ?
#
loop_
_entity_poly.entity_id
_entity_poly.type
_entity_poly.pdbx_seq_one_letter_code
_entity_poly.pdbx_strand_id
1 'polypeptide(L)' 'MEDKKEELTQVKIFVVKTTTGQERNVARLIASKVDMAHIPIKSLLVPDTLKGYVFIEADGPHLV' A
#
# COMPACT_ATOMS: atom_id res chain seq x y z
N MET A 1 11.91 22.65 29.30
CA MET A 1 12.30 21.32 28.78
C MET A 1 11.26 20.98 27.75
N GLU A 2 11.67 20.95 26.49
CA GLU A 2 10.78 20.94 25.32
C GLU A 2 9.85 19.73 25.33
N ASP A 3 8.56 20.00 25.13
CA ASP A 3 7.54 19.02 24.82
C ASP A 3 7.95 18.25 23.57
N LYS A 4 8.46 17.03 23.77
CA LYS A 4 8.75 16.08 22.72
C LYS A 4 7.42 15.60 22.16
N LYS A 5 6.85 16.39 21.24
CA LYS A 5 5.64 16.05 20.49
C LYS A 5 5.95 14.75 19.75
N GLU A 6 5.38 13.64 20.19
CA GLU A 6 5.40 12.39 19.44
C GLU A 6 4.81 12.69 18.06
N GLU A 7 5.66 12.69 17.05
CA GLU A 7 5.26 12.85 15.66
C GLU A 7 4.48 11.58 15.31
N LEU A 8 3.16 11.62 15.51
CA LEU A 8 2.24 10.57 15.10
C LEU A 8 2.52 10.31 13.62
N THR A 9 3.20 9.21 13.33
CA THR A 9 3.53 8.82 11.97
C THR A 9 2.21 8.53 11.28
N GLN A 10 1.73 9.49 10.48
CA GLN A 10 0.42 9.38 9.87
C GLN A 10 0.43 8.19 8.91
N VAL A 11 -0.27 7.12 9.28
CA VAL A 11 -0.45 5.95 8.42
C VAL A 11 -1.28 6.39 7.22
N LYS A 12 -0.70 6.29 6.02
CA LYS A 12 -1.38 6.61 4.76
C LYS A 12 -1.60 5.32 3.99
N ILE A 13 -2.87 5.05 3.68
CA ILE A 13 -3.30 3.89 2.90
C ILE A 13 -3.93 4.41 1.63
N PHE A 14 -3.44 3.91 0.50
CA PHE A 14 -3.94 4.18 -0.84
C PHE A 14 -4.67 2.96 -1.37
N VAL A 15 -5.60 3.20 -2.29
CA VAL A 15 -6.43 2.15 -2.89
C VAL A 15 -6.18 2.14 -4.39
N VAL A 16 -5.83 0.96 -4.90
CA VAL A 16 -5.74 0.69 -6.33
C VAL A 16 -6.95 -0.12 -6.75
N LYS A 17 -7.73 0.43 -7.68
CA LYS A 17 -8.84 -0.29 -8.30
C LYS A 17 -8.30 -1.33 -9.28
N THR A 18 -8.80 -2.55 -9.18
CA THR A 18 -8.41 -3.67 -10.04
C THR A 18 -9.60 -4.21 -10.80
N THR A 19 -9.33 -5.06 -11.79
CA THR A 19 -10.36 -5.96 -12.31
C THR A 19 -10.82 -6.91 -11.19
N THR A 20 -12.13 -7.03 -11.01
CA THR A 20 -12.75 -7.93 -10.02
C THR A 20 -12.24 -9.35 -10.18
N GLY A 21 -11.82 -9.98 -9.08
CA GLY A 21 -11.29 -11.35 -9.07
C GLY A 21 -9.81 -11.47 -9.43
N GLN A 22 -9.13 -10.37 -9.77
CA GLN A 22 -7.69 -10.35 -10.06
C GLN A 22 -6.84 -9.72 -8.94
N GLU A 23 -7.43 -9.40 -7.79
CA GLU A 23 -6.80 -8.62 -6.71
C GLU A 23 -5.49 -9.27 -6.23
N ARG A 24 -5.49 -10.59 -6.03
CA ARG A 24 -4.28 -11.35 -5.62
C ARG A 24 -3.20 -11.36 -6.70
N ASN A 25 -3.58 -11.44 -7.98
CA ASN A 25 -2.62 -11.42 -9.08
C ASN A 25 -2.00 -10.02 -9.22
N VAL A 26 -2.82 -8.97 -9.13
CA VAL A 26 -2.34 -7.58 -9.12
C VAL A 26 -1.40 -7.34 -7.94
N ALA A 27 -1.78 -7.75 -6.72
CA ALA A 27 -0.90 -7.61 -5.55
C ALA A 27 0.45 -8.31 -5.72
N ARG A 28 0.48 -9.51 -6.34
CA ARG A 28 1.75 -10.20 -6.66
C ARG A 28 2.60 -9.43 -7.67
N LEU A 29 1.99 -8.88 -8.71
CA LEU A 29 2.70 -8.05 -9.69
C LEU A 29 3.28 -6.78 -9.05
N ILE A 30 2.52 -6.14 -8.16
CA ILE A 30 2.98 -4.98 -7.39
C ILE A 30 4.15 -5.38 -6.49
N ALA A 31 4.04 -6.48 -5.72
CA ALA A 31 5.11 -6.95 -4.84
C ALA A 31 6.40 -7.21 -5.63
N SER A 32 6.33 -7.93 -6.75
CA SER A 32 7.50 -8.15 -7.61
C SER A 32 8.11 -6.85 -8.12
N LYS A 33 7.27 -5.86 -8.49
CA LYS A 33 7.76 -4.55 -8.95
C LYS A 33 8.44 -3.77 -7.83
N VAL A 34 7.86 -3.79 -6.63
CA VAL A 34 8.40 -3.17 -5.41
C VAL A 34 9.77 -3.74 -5.10
N ASP A 35 9.91 -5.06 -5.11
CA ASP A 35 11.18 -5.74 -4.83
C ASP A 35 12.23 -5.41 -5.90
N MET A 36 11.86 -5.49 -7.18
CA MET A 36 12.79 -5.23 -8.29
C MET A 36 13.29 -3.79 -8.33
N ALA A 37 12.40 -2.83 -8.05
CA ALA A 37 12.71 -1.39 -8.15
C ALA A 37 13.03 -0.75 -6.79
N HIS A 38 13.08 -1.53 -5.71
CA HIS A 38 13.34 -1.07 -4.34
C HIS A 38 12.43 0.12 -3.94
N ILE A 39 11.14 0.02 -4.31
CA ILE A 39 10.16 1.07 -4.00
C ILE A 39 9.82 0.98 -2.51
N PRO A 40 9.79 2.08 -1.74
CA PRO A 40 9.51 2.05 -0.30
C PRO A 40 8.01 1.89 0.00
N ILE A 41 7.38 0.84 -0.53
CA ILE A 41 6.04 0.41 -0.13
C ILE A 41 6.16 -0.45 1.12
N LYS A 42 5.36 -0.15 2.15
CA LYS A 42 5.46 -0.79 3.47
C LYS A 42 4.67 -2.10 3.53
N SER A 43 3.46 -2.10 2.96
CA SER A 43 2.59 -3.26 2.98
C SER A 43 1.56 -3.25 1.84
N LEU A 44 1.09 -4.44 1.46
CA LEU A 44 -0.01 -4.67 0.53
C LEU A 44 -1.07 -5.52 1.21
N LEU A 45 -2.35 -5.13 1.08
CA LEU A 45 -3.48 -5.86 1.64
C LEU A 45 -4.54 -6.14 0.55
N VAL A 46 -4.96 -7.40 0.48
CA VAL A 46 -6.03 -7.87 -0.41
C VAL A 46 -7.15 -8.46 0.46
N PRO A 47 -8.22 -7.71 0.74
CA PRO A 47 -9.35 -8.23 1.53
C PRO A 47 -10.16 -9.26 0.75
N ASP A 48 -10.56 -10.35 1.40
CA ASP A 48 -11.37 -11.39 0.74
C ASP A 48 -12.84 -10.96 0.53
N THR A 49 -13.35 -10.06 1.39
CA THR A 49 -14.74 -9.58 1.39
C THR A 49 -15.00 -8.41 0.45
N LEU A 50 -13.95 -7.67 0.04
CA LEU A 50 -14.06 -6.51 -0.84
C LEU A 50 -13.36 -6.78 -2.17
N LYS A 51 -14.15 -6.90 -3.23
CA LYS A 51 -13.64 -7.20 -4.58
C LYS A 51 -13.27 -5.94 -5.35
N GLY A 52 -12.29 -6.08 -6.24
CA GLY A 52 -11.83 -5.05 -7.16
C GLY A 52 -10.85 -4.05 -6.56
N TYR A 53 -10.22 -4.35 -5.42
CA TYR A 53 -9.33 -3.42 -4.73
C TYR A 53 -8.10 -4.10 -4.12
N VAL A 54 -6.98 -3.37 -4.15
CA VAL A 54 -5.76 -3.65 -3.39
C VAL A 54 -5.44 -2.41 -2.57
N PHE A 55 -5.11 -2.60 -1.29
CA PHE A 55 -4.73 -1.53 -0.37
C PHE A 55 -3.21 -1.51 -0.23
N ILE A 56 -2.65 -0.30 -0.23
CA ILE A 56 -1.20 -0.09 -0.27
C ILE A 56 -0.82 0.93 0.78
N GLU A 57 0.07 0.55 1.68
CA GLU A 57 0.64 1.46 2.68
C GLU A 57 1.92 2.10 2.14
N ALA A 58 1.93 3.43 2.02
CA ALA A 58 3.06 4.18 1.47
C ALA A 58 3.13 5.60 2.06
N ASP A 59 4.26 6.27 1.95
CA ASP A 59 4.43 7.63 2.49
C ASP A 59 3.75 8.73 1.64
N GLY A 60 3.40 8.42 0.39
CA GLY A 60 2.72 9.34 -0.51
C GLY A 60 2.17 8.67 -1.78
N PRO A 61 1.25 9.36 -2.48
CA PRO A 61 0.57 8.80 -3.66
C PRO A 61 1.48 8.61 -4.88
N HIS A 62 2.62 9.29 -4.94
CA HIS A 62 3.59 9.17 -6.04
C HIS A 62 4.36 7.84 -6.02
N LEU A 63 4.21 7.04 -4.95
CA LEU A 63 4.79 5.71 -4.81
C LEU A 63 3.84 4.59 -5.29
N VAL A 64 2.59 4.92 -5.62
CA VAL A 64 1.47 3.99 -5.85
C VAL A 64 0.99 4.02 -7.29
#